data_AF-A0A661XY77-F1
#
_entry.id   AF-A0A661XY77-F1
#
_cell.length_a   1.000
_cell.length_b   1.000
_cell.length_c   1.000
_cell.angle_alpha   90.00
_cell.angle_beta   90.00
_cell.angle_gamma   90.00
#
_symmetry.space_group_name_H-M   'P 1'
#
loop_
_entity.id
_entity.type
_entity.pdbx_description
1 polymer ?
#
loop_
_entity_poly.entity_id
_entity_poly.type
_entity_poly.pdbx_seq_one_letter_code
_entity_poly.pdbx_strand_id
1 'polypeptide(L)'
;FVTNFLPKAKLIAAKNYDEAVKLVMEDKAAAMVSDAEIIAVTMMRYPNSDLTALSEPLTIEPIGMALPTNDYLFLNLVENFFAELQMTGLLEQLQANWFDNGNWLLQMK
;
A
#
# COMPACT_ATOMS: atom_id res chain seq x y z
N PHE A 1 6.59 -10.57 -8.07
CA PHE A 1 7.93 -10.16 -7.60
C PHE A 1 8.67 -11.29 -6.87
N VAL A 2 8.23 -11.71 -5.68
CA VAL A 2 8.98 -12.62 -4.78
C VAL A 2 9.46 -13.91 -5.46
N THR A 3 8.58 -14.61 -6.18
CA THR A 3 8.93 -15.86 -6.90
C THR A 3 10.03 -15.68 -7.94
N ASN A 4 10.16 -14.49 -8.52
CA ASN A 4 11.08 -14.21 -9.62
C ASN A 4 12.42 -13.66 -9.10
N PHE A 5 12.40 -12.83 -8.05
CA PHE A 5 13.58 -12.08 -7.58
C PHE A 5 14.17 -12.60 -6.26
N LEU A 6 13.41 -13.38 -5.49
CA LEU A 6 13.87 -14.01 -4.24
C LEU A 6 13.70 -15.55 -4.30
N PRO A 7 14.23 -16.24 -5.33
CA PRO A 7 13.94 -17.66 -5.56
C PRO A 7 14.50 -18.59 -4.47
N LYS A 8 15.44 -18.11 -3.64
CA LYS A 8 15.98 -18.86 -2.50
C LYS A 8 15.14 -18.72 -1.23
N ALA A 9 14.21 -17.77 -1.20
CA ALA A 9 13.31 -17.58 -0.06
C ALA A 9 12.13 -18.55 -0.12
N LYS A 10 11.68 -19.03 1.03
CA LYS A 10 10.44 -19.78 1.14
C LYS A 10 9.27 -18.79 1.19
N LEU A 11 8.39 -18.83 0.19
CA LEU A 11 7.15 -18.06 0.21
C LEU A 11 6.16 -18.67 1.21
N ILE A 12 5.67 -17.85 2.13
CA ILE A 12 4.54 -18.17 3.01
C ILE A 12 3.40 -17.25 2.61
N ALA A 13 2.31 -17.82 2.10
CA ALA A 13 1.12 -17.04 1.76
C ALA A 13 0.29 -16.78 3.02
N ALA A 14 -0.21 -15.56 3.16
CA ALA A 14 -1.17 -15.16 4.18
C ALA A 14 -2.47 -14.73 3.50
N LYS A 15 -3.61 -14.86 4.19
CA LYS A 15 -4.92 -14.50 3.65
C LYS A 15 -5.12 -12.99 3.56
N ASN A 16 -4.52 -12.25 4.48
CA ASN A 16 -4.61 -10.79 4.58
C ASN A 16 -3.38 -10.21 5.30
N TYR A 17 -3.32 -8.89 5.38
CA TYR A 17 -2.19 -8.18 5.98
C TYR A 17 -2.07 -8.43 7.49
N ASP A 18 -3.17 -8.51 8.24
CA ASP A 18 -3.11 -8.78 9.69
C ASP A 18 -2.45 -10.14 9.99
N GLU A 19 -2.79 -11.17 9.20
CA GLU A 19 -2.16 -12.49 9.32
C GLU A 19 -0.67 -12.43 8.93
N ALA A 20 -0.33 -11.73 7.85
CA ALA A 20 1.06 -11.59 7.40
C ALA A 20 1.95 -10.90 8.45
N VAL A 21 1.47 -9.79 9.04
CA VAL A 21 2.18 -9.07 10.10
C VAL A 21 2.34 -9.95 11.35
N LYS A 22 1.29 -10.68 11.73
CA LYS A 22 1.33 -11.61 12.86
C LYS A 22 2.37 -12.72 12.66
N LEU A 23 2.50 -13.27 11.45
CA LEU A 23 3.51 -14.28 11.16
C LEU A 23 4.94 -13.75 11.38
N VAL A 24 5.20 -12.48 11.05
CA VAL A 24 6.51 -11.86 11.30
C VAL A 24 6.72 -11.60 12.79
N MET A 25 5.74 -11.01 13.49
CA MET A 25 5.83 -10.72 14.93
C MET A 25 5.96 -11.99 15.80
N GLU A 26 5.46 -13.13 15.33
CA GLU A 26 5.56 -14.43 16.02
C GLU A 26 6.78 -15.27 15.56
N ASP A 27 7.73 -14.68 14.83
CA ASP A 27 8.93 -15.35 14.30
C ASP A 27 8.64 -16.56 13.39
N LYS A 28 7.43 -16.65 12.83
CA LYS A 28 7.02 -17.70 11.87
C LYS A 28 7.41 -17.36 10.44
N ALA A 29 7.65 -16.09 10.15
CA ALA A 29 8.21 -15.58 8.90
C ALA A 29 9.31 -14.57 9.20
N ALA A 30 10.38 -14.55 8.40
CA ALA A 30 11.50 -13.63 8.60
C ALA A 30 11.21 -12.20 8.13
N ALA A 31 10.31 -12.03 7.15
CA ALA A 31 9.92 -10.75 6.59
C ALA A 31 8.56 -10.84 5.89
N MET A 32 7.89 -9.69 5.78
CA MET A 32 6.71 -9.49 4.94
C MET A 32 7.10 -8.60 3.75
N VAL A 33 6.55 -8.91 2.58
CA VAL A 33 6.65 -8.05 1.38
C VAL A 33 5.23 -7.62 1.01
N SER A 34 5.03 -6.30 0.87
CA SER A 34 3.76 -5.70 0.54
C SER A 34 3.99 -4.33 -0.10
N ASP A 35 2.91 -3.71 -0.59
CA ASP A 35 2.86 -2.31 -1.00
C ASP A 35 3.37 -1.38 0.13
N ALA A 36 4.04 -0.29 -0.26
CA ALA A 36 4.70 0.62 0.68
C ALA A 36 3.73 1.23 1.69
N GLU A 37 2.51 1.50 1.26
CA GLU A 37 1.42 2.05 2.06
C GLU A 37 1.03 1.09 3.19
N ILE A 38 0.96 -0.21 2.92
CA ILE A 38 0.63 -1.22 3.93
C ILE A 38 1.75 -1.34 4.96
N ILE A 39 3.01 -1.25 4.52
CA ILE A 39 4.17 -1.21 5.42
C ILE A 39 4.08 0.03 6.33
N ALA A 40 3.81 1.20 5.77
CA ALA A 40 3.65 2.44 6.54
C ALA A 40 2.52 2.34 7.58
N VAL A 41 1.33 1.87 7.16
CA VAL A 41 0.19 1.66 8.07
C VAL A 41 0.54 0.64 9.16
N THR A 42 1.27 -0.42 8.82
CA THR A 42 1.72 -1.43 9.80
C THR A 42 2.61 -0.80 10.88
N MET A 43 3.61 0.00 10.47
CA MET A 43 4.50 0.69 11.41
C MET A 43 3.73 1.67 12.31
N MET A 44 2.70 2.34 11.78
CA MET A 44 1.84 3.23 12.58
C MET A 44 0.93 2.47 13.55
N ARG A 45 0.44 1.26 13.18
CA ARG A 45 -0.41 0.42 14.04
C ARG A 45 0.37 -0.26 15.17
N TYR A 46 1.65 -0.55 14.95
CA TYR A 46 2.51 -1.26 15.90
C TYR A 46 3.77 -0.45 16.27
N PRO A 47 3.63 0.78 16.80
CA PRO A 47 4.76 1.71 16.97
C PRO A 47 5.79 1.27 18.02
N ASN A 48 5.42 0.32 18.89
CA ASN A 48 6.29 -0.23 19.94
C ASN A 48 6.71 -1.69 19.65
N SER A 49 6.52 -2.17 18.42
CA SER A 49 7.01 -3.48 18.01
C SER A 49 8.48 -3.42 17.59
N ASP A 50 9.14 -4.58 17.54
CA ASP A 50 10.50 -4.72 17.02
C ASP A 50 10.55 -4.80 15.49
N LEU A 51 9.45 -4.45 14.81
CA LEU A 51 9.39 -4.41 13.35
C LEU A 51 10.22 -3.23 12.82
N THR A 52 10.77 -3.43 11.63
CA THR A 52 11.43 -2.36 10.88
C THR A 52 11.04 -2.44 9.40
N ALA A 53 11.01 -1.29 8.74
CA ALA A 53 10.71 -1.17 7.32
C ALA A 53 12.00 -0.87 6.54
N LEU A 54 12.12 -1.44 5.34
CA LEU A 54 13.14 -1.02 4.39
C LEU A 54 12.82 0.40 3.90
N SER A 55 13.82 1.27 3.87
CA SER A 55 13.66 2.66 3.43
C SER A 55 13.46 2.80 1.93
N GLU A 56 13.96 1.86 1.14
CA GLU A 56 13.85 1.87 -0.32
C GLU A 56 12.84 0.82 -0.81
N PRO A 57 11.92 1.19 -1.71
CA PRO A 57 10.99 0.25 -2.31
C PRO A 57 11.73 -0.73 -3.25
N LEU A 58 11.23 -1.97 -3.32
CA LEU A 58 11.81 -3.01 -4.16
C LEU A 58 11.35 -2.95 -5.63
N THR A 59 10.24 -2.25 -5.88
CA THR A 59 9.56 -2.14 -7.17
C THR A 59 9.02 -0.73 -7.38
N ILE A 60 8.81 -0.36 -8.64
CA ILE A 60 8.04 0.83 -9.03
C ILE A 60 6.70 0.32 -9.56
N GLU A 61 5.61 0.65 -8.87
CA GLU A 61 4.27 0.11 -9.13
C GLU A 61 3.28 1.26 -9.35
N PRO A 62 3.08 1.70 -10.61
CA PRO A 62 2.08 2.72 -10.91
C PRO A 62 0.68 2.19 -10.57
N ILE A 63 -0.04 2.89 -9.70
CA ILE A 63 -1.41 2.56 -9.31
C ILE A 63 -2.39 3.40 -10.14
N GLY A 64 -3.42 2.76 -10.66
CA GLY A 64 -4.46 3.41 -11.47
C GLY A 64 -5.79 2.67 -11.38
N MET A 65 -6.83 3.28 -11.94
CA MET A 65 -8.16 2.67 -12.00
C MET A 65 -8.32 1.85 -13.29
N ALA A 66 -8.76 0.61 -13.14
CA ALA A 66 -9.12 -0.22 -14.28
C ALA A 66 -10.49 0.22 -14.83
N LEU A 67 -10.55 0.50 -16.13
CA LEU A 67 -11.76 0.95 -16.82
C LEU A 67 -12.11 -0.01 -17.98
N PRO A 68 -13.38 -0.07 -18.43
CA PRO A 68 -13.76 -0.85 -19.60
C PRO A 68 -12.99 -0.41 -20.86
N THR A 69 -12.43 -1.37 -21.60
CA THR A 69 -11.50 -1.11 -22.72
C THR A 69 -12.14 -0.31 -23.88
N ASN A 70 -13.46 -0.37 -24.04
CA ASN A 70 -14.18 0.24 -25.16
C ASN A 70 -15.10 1.40 -24.75
N ASP A 71 -14.93 1.96 -23.55
CA ASP A 71 -15.70 3.11 -23.08
C ASP A 71 -14.81 4.37 -23.04
N TYR A 72 -14.57 4.94 -24.23
CA TYR A 72 -13.69 6.11 -24.38
C TYR A 72 -14.26 7.38 -23.73
N LEU A 73 -15.58 7.50 -23.62
CA LEU A 73 -16.20 8.63 -22.95
C LEU A 73 -16.01 8.54 -21.44
N PHE A 74 -16.12 7.34 -20.87
CA PHE A 74 -15.84 7.14 -19.46
C PHE A 74 -14.36 7.31 -19.13
N LEU A 75 -13.45 6.80 -19.97
CA LEU A 75 -12.02 7.07 -19.85
C LEU A 75 -11.74 8.58 -19.82
N ASN A 76 -12.28 9.32 -20.79
CA ASN A 76 -12.06 10.76 -20.86
C ASN A 76 -12.62 11.51 -19.63
N LEU A 77 -13.80 11.11 -19.16
CA LEU A 77 -14.40 11.67 -17.95
C LEU A 77 -13.48 11.46 -16.73
N VAL A 78 -12.99 10.23 -16.55
CA VAL A 78 -12.13 9.87 -15.43
C VAL A 78 -10.79 10.60 -15.48
N GLU A 79 -10.14 10.64 -16.65
CA GLU A 79 -8.87 11.35 -16.82
C GLU A 79 -9.01 12.85 -16.55
N ASN A 80 -10.05 13.50 -17.10
CA ASN A 80 -10.33 14.91 -16.85
C ASN A 80 -10.61 15.17 -15.36
N PHE A 81 -11.34 14.28 -14.71
CA PHE A 81 -11.62 14.41 -13.28
C PHE A 81 -10.34 14.33 -12.44
N PHE A 82 -9.45 13.38 -12.73
CA PHE A 82 -8.15 13.29 -12.02
C PHE A 82 -7.26 14.50 -12.28
N ALA A 83 -7.25 15.02 -13.52
CA ALA A 83 -6.53 16.24 -13.83
C ALA A 83 -7.06 17.43 -13.00
N GLU A 84 -8.38 17.56 -12.87
CA GLU A 84 -9.00 18.60 -12.04
C GLU A 84 -8.66 18.43 -10.55
N LEU A 85 -8.71 17.20 -10.01
CA LEU A 85 -8.33 16.93 -8.62
C LEU A 85 -6.88 17.36 -8.32
N GLN A 86 -5.97 17.13 -9.27
CA GLN A 86 -4.57 17.52 -9.13
C GLN A 86 -4.41 19.05 -9.29
N MET A 87 -5.04 19.66 -10.29
CA MET A 87 -4.96 21.11 -10.53
C MET A 87 -5.52 21.94 -9.36
N THR A 88 -6.56 21.43 -8.70
CA THR A 88 -7.20 22.10 -7.55
C THR A 88 -6.44 21.90 -6.24
N GLY A 89 -5.44 21.01 -6.20
CA GLY A 89 -4.74 20.64 -4.96
C GLY A 89 -5.50 19.64 -4.09
N LEU A 90 -6.65 19.15 -4.54
CA LEU A 90 -7.50 18.26 -3.75
C LEU A 90 -6.88 16.87 -3.63
N LEU A 91 -6.16 16.41 -4.67
CA LEU A 91 -5.47 15.12 -4.62
C LEU A 91 -4.37 15.12 -3.56
N GLU A 92 -3.62 16.22 -3.45
CA GLU A 92 -2.58 16.42 -2.44
C GLU A 92 -3.18 16.48 -1.02
N GLN A 93 -4.34 17.13 -0.85
CA GLN A 93 -5.05 17.12 0.43
C GLN A 93 -5.52 15.72 0.83
N LEU A 94 -6.01 14.93 -0.13
CA LEU A 94 -6.35 13.53 0.12
C LEU A 94 -5.11 12.73 0.51
N GLN A 95 -3.99 12.89 -0.20
CA GLN A 95 -2.73 12.24 0.15
C GLN A 95 -2.30 12.57 1.58
N ALA A 96 -2.30 13.85 1.95
CA ALA A 96 -1.93 14.28 3.30
C ALA A 96 -2.87 13.69 4.38
N ASN A 97 -4.17 13.63 4.11
CA ASN A 97 -5.14 13.09 5.07
C ASN A 97 -4.97 11.60 5.32
N TRP A 98 -4.58 10.81 4.31
CA TRP A 98 -4.51 9.36 4.43
C TRP A 98 -3.10 8.83 4.72
N PHE A 99 -2.05 9.50 4.23
CA PHE A 99 -0.67 9.02 4.33
C PHE A 99 0.20 9.82 5.29
N ASP A 100 -0.03 11.12 5.45
CA ASP A 100 0.77 11.96 6.37
C ASP A 100 0.09 12.11 7.74
N ASN A 101 -1.23 12.06 7.78
CA ASN A 101 -2.05 12.22 8.99
C ASN A 101 -2.66 10.88 9.45
N GLY A 102 -2.05 10.25 10.46
CA GLY A 102 -2.52 8.98 11.01
C GLY A 102 -3.79 9.05 11.88
N ASN A 103 -4.48 10.19 11.98
CA ASN A 103 -5.65 10.33 12.86
C ASN A 103 -6.78 9.33 12.57
N TRP A 104 -6.93 8.92 11.30
CA TRP A 104 -7.93 7.93 10.90
C TRP A 104 -7.68 6.54 11.52
N LEU A 105 -6.44 6.23 11.94
CA LEU A 105 -6.12 4.96 12.60
C LEU A 105 -6.88 4.78 13.92
N LEU A 106 -7.24 5.88 14.60
CA LEU A 106 -8.05 5.84 15.82
C LEU A 106 -9.47 5.29 15.58
N GLN A 107 -9.92 5.29 14.32
CA GLN A 107 -11.23 4.79 13.92
C GLN A 107 -11.18 3.34 13.43
N MET A 108 -9.99 2.76 13.25
CA MET A 108 -9.84 1.34 12.98
C MET A 108 -10.14 0.54 14.25
N LYS A 109 -11.04 -0.44 14.13
CA LYS A 109 -11.37 -1.39 15.20
C LYS A 109 -10.41 -2.57 15.22
#